data_AF-A0AAW8TEJ2-F1
#
_entry.id   AF-A0AAW8TEJ2-F1
#
_cell.length_a   1.000
_cell.length_b   1.000
_cell.length_c   1.000
_cell.angle_alpha   90.00
_cell.angle_beta   90.00
_cell.angle_gamma   90.00
#
_symmetry.space_group_name_H-M   'P 1'
#
loop_
_entity.id
_entity.type
_entity.pdbx_description
1 polymer ?
#
loop_
_entity_poly.entity_id
_entity_poly.type
_entity_poly.pdbx_seq_one_letter_code
_entity_poly.pdbx_strand_id
1 'polypeptide(L)'
;MNQPENLTVGDLRKFLEKITNNPEVNDETKLFLDTGWDSIQEISPDALSIEEAQTFNIEDPLTHELFGGYSLVEKAEKMNADGPVEKVVIIRNLY
;
A
#
# COMPACT_ATOMS: atom_id res chain seq x y z
N MET A 1 -7.85 -1.50 17.97
CA MET A 1 -6.93 -1.51 16.83
C MET A 1 -7.52 -0.62 15.75
N ASN A 2 -6.93 0.55 15.52
CA ASN A 2 -7.31 1.43 14.42
C ASN A 2 -6.49 1.08 13.18
N GLN A 3 -6.63 -0.15 12.68
CA GLN A 3 -5.99 -0.53 11.41
C GLN A 3 -6.89 -0.10 10.25
N PRO A 4 -6.38 0.67 9.28
CA PRO A 4 -7.13 0.96 8.07
C PRO A 4 -7.40 -0.34 7.30
N GLU A 5 -8.57 -0.43 6.67
CA GLU A 5 -8.86 -1.54 5.75
C GLU A 5 -7.97 -1.43 4.51
N ASN A 6 -7.21 -2.50 4.23
CA ASN A 6 -6.32 -2.55 3.08
C ASN A 6 -7.09 -2.79 1.78
N LEU A 7 -6.74 -2.04 0.73
CA LEU A 7 -7.25 -2.28 -0.62
C LEU A 7 -6.82 -3.68 -1.11
N THR A 8 -7.78 -4.50 -1.53
CA THR A 8 -7.47 -5.80 -2.15
C THR A 8 -7.35 -5.69 -3.67
N VAL A 9 -6.72 -6.68 -4.30
CA VAL A 9 -6.72 -6.79 -5.78
C VAL A 9 -8.15 -6.90 -6.33
N GLY A 10 -9.09 -7.48 -5.58
CA GLY A 10 -10.50 -7.54 -5.97
C GLY A 10 -11.14 -6.16 -6.03
N ASP A 11 -10.83 -5.28 -5.08
CA ASP A 11 -11.35 -3.92 -5.04
C ASP A 11 -10.71 -3.04 -6.12
N LEU A 12 -9.43 -3.23 -6.39
CA LEU A 12 -8.75 -2.58 -7.51
C LEU A 12 -9.40 -2.96 -8.85
N ARG A 13 -9.71 -4.24 -9.08
CA ARG A 13 -10.41 -4.67 -10.31
C ARG A 13 -11.76 -3.98 -10.49
N LYS A 14 -12.57 -3.92 -9.43
CA LYS A 14 -13.86 -3.20 -9.46
C LYS A 14 -13.69 -1.72 -9.77
N PHE A 15 -12.62 -1.09 -9.30
CA PHE A 15 -12.32 0.30 -9.62
C PHE A 15 -11.90 0.47 -11.09
N LEU A 16 -11.05 -0.41 -11.61
CA LEU A 16 -10.64 -0.40 -13.02
C LEU A 16 -11.83 -0.55 -13.98
N GLU A 17 -12.83 -1.38 -13.64
CA GLU A 17 -14.08 -1.48 -14.41
C GLU A 17 -14.83 -0.13 -14.51
N LYS A 18 -14.77 0.72 -13.49
CA LYS A 18 -15.36 2.07 -13.53
C LYS A 18 -14.59 3.00 -14.46
N ILE A 19 -13.26 2.89 -14.48
CA ILE A 19 -12.38 3.68 -15.35
C ILE A 19 -12.65 3.36 -16.82
N THR A 20 -12.77 2.08 -17.18
CA THR A 20 -13.02 1.66 -18.58
C THR A 20 -14.30 2.26 -19.15
N ASN A 21 -15.29 2.54 -18.32
CA ASN A 21 -16.56 3.14 -18.72
C ASN A 21 -16.56 4.68 -18.64
N ASN A 22 -15.44 5.31 -18.28
CA ASN A 22 -15.30 6.76 -18.18
C ASN A 22 -14.62 7.32 -19.45
N PRO A 23 -15.33 8.11 -20.29
CA PRO A 23 -14.75 8.65 -21.52
C PRO A 23 -13.64 9.70 -21.29
N GLU A 24 -13.47 10.22 -20.07
CA GLU A 24 -12.43 11.20 -19.72
C GLU A 24 -11.08 10.54 -19.38
N VAL A 25 -11.07 9.22 -19.18
CA VAL A 25 -9.85 8.47 -18.86
C VAL A 25 -9.46 7.61 -20.05
N ASN A 26 -8.19 7.67 -20.43
CA ASN A 26 -7.61 6.91 -21.53
C ASN A 26 -6.22 6.35 -21.14
N ASP A 27 -5.61 5.61 -22.05
CA ASP A 27 -4.33 4.92 -21.83
C ASP A 27 -3.16 5.86 -21.47
N GLU A 28 -3.24 7.15 -21.79
CA GLU A 28 -2.23 8.17 -21.48
C GLU A 28 -2.51 8.91 -20.15
N THR A 29 -3.59 8.56 -19.45
CA THR A 29 -3.97 9.21 -18.20
C THR A 29 -3.01 8.77 -17.09
N LYS A 30 -2.27 9.73 -16.54
CA LYS A 30 -1.25 9.48 -15.52
C LYS A 30 -1.87 9.10 -14.18
N LEU A 31 -1.21 8.18 -13.47
CA LEU A 31 -1.53 7.82 -12.09
C LEU A 31 -0.57 8.52 -11.13
N PHE A 32 -1.12 9.16 -10.11
CA PHE A 32 -0.38 9.82 -9.04
C PHE A 32 -0.92 9.36 -7.68
N LEU A 33 -0.05 9.36 -6.66
CA LEU A 33 -0.46 9.16 -5.28
C LEU A 33 -0.68 10.52 -4.62
N ASP A 34 -1.88 10.80 -4.15
CA ASP A 34 -2.13 11.97 -3.30
C ASP A 34 -1.62 11.69 -1.89
N THR A 35 -0.59 12.43 -1.47
CA THR A 35 0.08 12.25 -0.17
C THR A 35 -0.39 13.27 0.88
N GLY A 36 -1.27 14.20 0.50
CA GLY A 36 -1.79 15.25 1.38
C GLY A 36 -0.86 16.47 1.55
N TRP A 37 -1.31 17.38 2.42
CA TRP A 37 -0.82 18.73 2.77
C TRP A 37 -0.55 19.73 1.63
N ASP A 38 0.06 19.34 0.51
CA ASP A 38 0.18 20.17 -0.71
C ASP A 38 0.79 19.40 -1.91
N SER A 39 0.81 18.06 -1.90
CA SER A 39 1.61 17.30 -2.88
C SER A 39 0.96 16.01 -3.40
N ILE A 40 1.06 15.86 -4.72
CA ILE A 40 0.88 14.59 -5.43
C ILE A 40 2.25 14.01 -5.78
N GLN A 41 2.34 12.69 -5.77
CA GLN A 41 3.57 11.96 -6.03
C GLN A 41 3.46 11.17 -7.34
N GLU A 42 4.46 11.34 -8.21
CA GLU A 42 4.59 10.60 -9.46
C GLU A 42 4.86 9.11 -9.18
N ILE A 43 4.16 8.25 -9.91
CA ILE A 43 4.36 6.80 -9.86
C ILE A 43 4.96 6.35 -11.19
N SER A 44 6.15 5.76 -11.13
CA SER A 44 6.82 5.21 -12.32
C SER A 44 6.20 3.86 -12.73
N PRO A 45 6.18 3.48 -14.02
CA PRO A 45 5.65 2.19 -14.47
C PRO A 45 6.31 0.96 -13.81
N ASP A 46 7.58 1.08 -13.42
CA ASP A 46 8.36 0.05 -12.73
C ASP A 46 8.20 0.05 -11.20
N ALA A 47 7.37 0.93 -10.65
CA ALA A 47 7.06 0.97 -9.22
C ALA A 47 6.26 -0.26 -8.74
N LEU A 48 5.55 -0.95 -9.64
CA LEU A 48 4.69 -2.07 -9.30
C LEU A 48 5.50 -3.35 -9.08
N SER A 49 5.31 -3.98 -7.91
CA SER A 49 5.93 -5.25 -7.57
C SER A 49 4.96 -6.18 -6.83
N ILE A 50 5.17 -7.49 -6.98
CA ILE A 50 4.47 -8.51 -6.20
C ILE A 50 5.50 -9.09 -5.23
N GLU A 51 5.25 -8.91 -3.95
CA GLU A 51 6.20 -9.24 -2.88
C GLU A 51 5.51 -10.05 -1.78
N GLU A 52 6.30 -10.48 -0.82
CA GLU A 52 5.83 -11.11 0.40
C GLU A 52 6.02 -10.16 1.60
N ALA A 53 4.99 -10.04 2.43
CA ALA A 53 4.98 -9.21 3.62
C ALA A 53 4.39 -9.94 4.82
N GLN A 54 4.70 -9.47 6.02
CA GLN A 54 4.15 -9.94 7.29
C GLN A 54 3.65 -8.75 8.11
N THR A 55 2.64 -8.98 8.95
CA THR A 55 2.19 -7.95 9.89
C THR A 55 3.16 -7.79 11.05
N PHE A 56 3.32 -6.56 11.52
CA PHE A 56 4.00 -6.23 12.77
C PHE A 56 3.11 -5.33 13.62
N ASN A 57 3.42 -5.21 14.90
CA ASN A 57 2.82 -4.24 15.81
C ASN A 57 3.92 -3.43 16.51
N ILE A 58 3.74 -2.12 16.58
CA ILE A 58 4.58 -1.21 17.37
C ILE A 58 3.72 -0.64 18.49
N GLU A 59 4.25 -0.66 19.71
CA GLU A 59 3.65 0.01 20.86
C GLU A 59 4.23 1.43 20.99
N ASP A 60 3.36 2.42 21.10
CA ASP A 60 3.77 3.77 21.45
C ASP A 60 4.21 3.80 22.93
N PRO A 61 5.44 4.24 23.24
CA PRO A 61 5.99 4.16 24.60
C PRO A 61 5.36 5.14 25.58
N LEU A 62 4.65 6.17 25.10
CA LEU A 62 3.99 7.18 25.94
C LEU A 62 2.52 6.83 26.19
N THR A 63 1.82 6.35 25.16
CA THR A 63 0.37 6.06 25.22
C THR A 63 0.03 4.59 25.41
N HIS A 64 1.00 3.69 25.21
CA HIS A 64 0.82 2.23 25.15
C HIS A 64 -0.18 1.78 24.07
N GLU A 65 -0.44 2.63 23.07
CA GLU A 65 -1.28 2.27 21.93
C GLU A 65 -0.52 1.39 20.94
N LEU A 66 -1.18 0.35 20.43
CA LEU A 66 -0.62 -0.55 19.43
C LEU A 66 -0.99 -0.11 18.02
N PHE A 67 0.04 0.14 17.21
CA PHE A 67 -0.06 0.45 15.79
C PHE A 67 0.42 -0.75 14.98
N GLY A 68 -0.52 -1.37 14.29
CA GLY A 68 -0.20 -2.48 13.39
C GLY A 68 0.14 -2.00 11.98
N GLY A 69 1.04 -2.71 11.32
CA GLY A 69 1.45 -2.42 9.94
C GLY A 69 1.95 -3.67 9.21
N TYR A 70 2.46 -3.48 8.00
CA TYR A 70 3.08 -4.55 7.19
C TYR A 70 4.54 -4.23 6.94
N SER A 71 5.39 -5.25 7.04
CA SER A 71 6.80 -5.19 6.67
C SER A 71 7.08 -6.23 5.60
N LEU A 72 7.92 -5.88 4.63
CA LEU A 72 8.46 -6.86 3.69
C LEU A 72 9.18 -7.96 4.46
N VAL A 73 9.15 -9.20 3.96
CA VAL A 73 9.81 -10.34 4.62
C VAL A 73 11.31 -10.06 4.89
N GLU A 74 12.01 -9.39 3.97
CA GLU A 74 13.41 -8.95 4.15
C GLU A 74 13.65 -8.01 5.34
N LYS A 75 12.61 -7.33 5.82
CA LYS A 75 12.64 -6.36 6.93
C LYS A 75 11.82 -6.84 8.12
N ALA A 76 11.20 -8.02 8.04
CA ALA A 76 10.32 -8.56 9.07
C ALA A 76 11.03 -8.71 10.42
N GLU A 77 12.26 -9.24 10.42
CA GLU A 77 13.07 -9.43 11.64
C GLU A 77 13.34 -8.10 12.36
N LYS A 78 13.67 -7.03 11.62
CA LYS A 78 13.93 -5.70 12.19
C LYS A 78 12.68 -5.08 12.82
N MET A 79 11.50 -5.44 12.32
CA MET A 79 10.22 -4.91 12.78
C MET A 79 9.53 -5.79 13.82
N ASN A 80 10.17 -6.90 14.23
CA ASN A 80 9.55 -7.94 15.06
C ASN A 80 8.18 -8.39 14.51
N ALA A 81 8.09 -8.53 13.18
CA ALA A 81 6.88 -9.01 12.53
C ALA A 81 6.62 -10.48 12.92
N ASP A 82 5.37 -10.79 13.24
CA ASP A 82 4.94 -12.08 13.80
C ASP A 82 3.72 -12.67 13.08
N GLY A 83 3.19 -11.96 12.08
CA GLY A 83 2.07 -12.40 11.28
C GLY A 83 2.40 -13.47 10.22
N PRO A 84 1.37 -14.07 9.60
CA PRO A 84 1.57 -14.93 8.45
C PRO A 84 2.22 -14.17 7.29
N VAL A 85 3.00 -14.90 6.49
CA VAL A 85 3.52 -14.38 5.21
C VAL A 85 2.39 -14.32 4.20
N GLU A 86 2.19 -13.16 3.60
CA GLU A 86 1.16 -12.91 2.61
C GLU A 86 1.75 -12.31 1.33
N LYS A 87 1.17 -12.67 0.18
CA LYS A 87 1.50 -12.01 -1.09
C LYS A 87 0.76 -10.69 -1.20
N VAL A 88 1.50 -9.63 -1.48
CA VAL A 88 1.00 -8.26 -1.60
C VAL A 88 1.41 -7.64 -2.93
N VAL A 89 0.59 -6.70 -3.42
CA VAL A 89 0.94 -5.84 -4.57
C VAL A 89 1.37 -4.50 -4.00
N ILE A 90 2.58 -4.06 -4.36
CA ILE A 90 3.21 -2.87 -3.81
C ILE A 90 3.46 -1.87 -4.93
N ILE A 91 3.12 -0.62 -4.67
CA ILE A 91 3.58 0.54 -5.44
C ILE A 91 4.78 1.12 -4.69
N ARG A 92 5.98 0.96 -5.23
CA ARG A 92 7.21 1.47 -4.63
C ARG A 92 7.35 2.95 -4.91
N ASN A 93 7.70 3.71 -3.88
CA ASN A 93 8.31 5.00 -4.12
C ASN A 93 9.76 4.78 -4.55
N LEU A 94 10.12 5.20 -5.76
CA LEU A 94 11.48 5.09 -6.30
C LEU A 94 12.36 6.31 -6.01
N TYR A 95 11.83 7.34 -5.32
CA TYR A 95 12.50 8.61 -5.07
C TYR A 95 12.43 9.07 -3.60
#